data_AF-A0A2R6B7B9-F1
#
_entry.id   AF-A0A2R6B7B9-F1
#
_cell.length_a   1.000
_cell.length_b   1.000
_cell.length_c   1.000
_cell.angle_alpha   90.00
_cell.angle_beta   90.00
_cell.angle_gamma   90.00
#
_symmetry.space_group_name_H-M   'P 1'
#
loop_
_entity.id
_entity.type
_entity.pdbx_description
1 polymer ?
#
loop_
_entity_poly.entity_id
_entity_poly.type
_entity_poly.pdbx_seq_one_letter_code
_entity_poly.pdbx_strand_id
1 'polypeptide(L)'
;MEIVRVYVEVYGFEPQVLLLDEIQSVEGWELVVRQIHDLKKYKMMITGSSSKLLSKEMAPQLMGRTLSYILLPFSFREFLKAKEIEVEKHMSKDEEANLRALLTEYLEYGGFPDVVYGKDKLKILREYIDLILFRDFIERHNIKNFALARFMFNFYIQNYSY
;
A
#
# COMPACT_ATOMS: atom_id res chain seq x y z
N MET A 1 -8.42 -13.20 -22.11
CA MET A 1 -7.54 -14.18 -22.81
C MET A 1 -6.36 -13.52 -23.53
N GLU A 2 -6.48 -12.25 -23.91
CA GLU A 2 -5.45 -11.53 -24.67
C GLU A 2 -4.13 -11.35 -23.91
N ILE A 3 -4.15 -11.03 -22.60
CA ILE A 3 -2.92 -10.87 -21.80
C ILE A 3 -2.05 -12.15 -21.75
N VAL A 4 -2.67 -13.31 -21.59
CA VAL A 4 -1.94 -14.59 -21.53
C VAL A 4 -1.40 -14.94 -22.92
N ARG A 5 -2.19 -14.67 -23.95
CA ARG A 5 -1.77 -14.87 -25.34
C ARG A 5 -0.55 -14.00 -25.69
N VAL A 6 -0.58 -12.71 -25.36
CA VAL A 6 0.55 -11.79 -25.57
C VAL A 6 1.79 -12.29 -24.81
N TYR A 7 1.63 -12.76 -23.57
CA TYR A 7 2.73 -13.35 -22.82
C TYR A 7 3.35 -14.56 -23.55
N VAL A 8 2.51 -15.49 -24.04
CA VAL A 8 2.98 -16.65 -24.81
C VAL A 8 3.64 -16.23 -26.13
N GLU A 9 3.13 -15.20 -26.80
CA GLU A 9 3.73 -14.68 -28.03
C GLU A 9 5.12 -14.06 -27.78
N VAL A 10 5.32 -13.39 -26.66
CA VAL A 10 6.61 -12.77 -26.30
C VAL A 10 7.62 -13.78 -25.74
N TYR A 11 7.18 -14.71 -24.89
CA TYR A 11 8.06 -15.58 -24.12
C TYR A 11 8.06 -17.05 -24.57
N GLY A 12 7.08 -17.48 -25.38
CA GLY A 12 7.01 -18.82 -25.96
C GLY A 12 6.43 -19.91 -25.05
N PHE A 13 5.94 -19.58 -23.86
CA PHE A 13 5.33 -20.55 -22.93
C PHE A 13 4.19 -19.93 -22.10
N GLU A 14 3.30 -20.77 -21.58
CA GLU A 14 2.22 -20.32 -20.69
C GLU A 14 2.75 -20.02 -19.28
N PRO A 15 2.37 -18.89 -18.67
CA PRO A 15 2.77 -18.57 -17.31
C PRO A 15 2.05 -19.49 -16.32
N GLN A 16 2.72 -19.89 -15.23
CA GLN A 16 2.06 -20.61 -14.13
C GLN A 16 1.44 -19.65 -13.09
N VAL A 17 2.03 -18.46 -12.96
CA VAL A 17 1.62 -17.43 -12.01
C VAL A 17 1.39 -16.12 -12.75
N LEU A 18 0.28 -15.46 -12.45
CA LEU A 18 -0.04 -14.12 -12.92
C LEU A 18 0.03 -13.15 -11.74
N LEU A 19 0.96 -12.20 -11.81
CA LEU A 19 1.10 -11.10 -10.87
C LEU A 19 0.55 -9.84 -11.55
N LEU A 20 -0.56 -9.32 -11.04
CA LEU A 20 -1.25 -8.17 -11.60
C LEU A 20 -1.14 -7.01 -10.62
N ASP A 21 -0.27 -6.05 -10.94
CA ASP A 21 -0.02 -4.89 -10.08
C ASP A 21 -0.89 -3.69 -10.44
N GLU A 22 -1.24 -2.90 -9.42
CA GLU A 22 -2.08 -1.71 -9.51
C GLU A 22 -3.35 -1.89 -10.36
N ILE A 23 -4.02 -3.05 -10.20
CA ILE A 23 -5.08 -3.49 -11.11
C ILE A 23 -6.25 -2.50 -11.18
N GLN A 24 -6.48 -1.72 -10.12
CA GLN A 24 -7.54 -0.72 -10.04
C GLN A 24 -7.35 0.47 -11.01
N SER A 25 -6.18 0.57 -11.64
CA SER A 25 -5.93 1.53 -12.71
C SER A 25 -6.58 1.13 -14.04
N VAL A 26 -6.94 -0.15 -14.20
CA VAL A 26 -7.52 -0.70 -15.42
C VAL A 26 -9.04 -0.79 -15.27
N GLU A 27 -9.79 -0.18 -16.18
CA GLU A 27 -11.26 -0.26 -16.16
C GLU A 27 -11.76 -1.66 -16.55
N GLY A 28 -12.76 -2.19 -15.84
CA GLY A 28 -13.38 -3.49 -16.15
C GLY A 28 -12.48 -4.71 -15.87
N TRP A 29 -11.40 -4.52 -15.11
CA TRP A 29 -10.43 -5.56 -14.77
C TRP A 29 -11.05 -6.76 -14.06
N GLU A 30 -12.14 -6.57 -13.31
CA GLU A 30 -12.80 -7.58 -12.49
C GLU A 30 -13.34 -8.73 -13.34
N LEU A 31 -13.93 -8.41 -14.50
CA LEU A 31 -14.46 -9.40 -15.44
C LEU A 31 -13.32 -10.25 -16.02
N VAL A 32 -12.22 -9.60 -16.40
CA VAL A 32 -11.06 -10.28 -17.01
C VAL A 32 -10.39 -11.20 -15.99
N VAL A 33 -10.15 -10.71 -14.78
CA VAL A 33 -9.61 -11.49 -13.67
C VAL A 33 -10.49 -12.69 -13.36
N ARG A 34 -11.81 -12.50 -13.30
CA ARG A 34 -12.76 -13.60 -13.08
C ARG A 34 -12.67 -14.65 -14.19
N GLN A 35 -12.70 -14.24 -15.46
CA GLN A 35 -12.60 -15.15 -16.59
C GLN A 35 -11.32 -15.98 -16.53
N ILE A 36 -10.18 -15.36 -16.18
CA ILE A 36 -8.90 -16.06 -16.08
C ILE A 36 -8.88 -17.01 -14.88
N HIS A 37 -9.42 -16.58 -13.73
CA HIS A 37 -9.52 -17.41 -12.53
C HIS A 37 -10.41 -18.64 -12.74
N ASP A 38 -11.52 -18.49 -13.49
CA ASP A 38 -12.45 -19.58 -13.78
C ASP A 38 -11.84 -20.69 -14.66
N LEU A 39 -10.74 -20.40 -15.38
CA LEU A 39 -9.98 -21.41 -16.12
C LEU A 39 -9.25 -22.41 -15.20
N LYS A 40 -9.02 -22.05 -13.93
CA LYS A 40 -8.28 -22.88 -12.94
C LYS A 40 -6.89 -23.35 -13.39
N LYS A 41 -6.29 -22.64 -14.34
CA LYS A 41 -4.95 -22.93 -14.89
C LYS A 41 -3.83 -22.16 -14.20
N TYR A 42 -4.12 -20.98 -13.66
CA TYR A 42 -3.11 -20.03 -13.21
C TYR A 42 -3.28 -19.70 -11.73
N LYS A 43 -2.17 -19.64 -11.00
CA LYS A 43 -2.16 -18.98 -9.68
C LYS A 43 -2.15 -17.48 -9.90
N MET A 44 -3.04 -16.76 -9.22
CA MET A 44 -3.18 -15.31 -9.41
C MET A 44 -2.88 -14.56 -8.12
N MET A 45 -2.10 -13.50 -8.23
CA MET A 45 -1.93 -12.50 -7.18
C MET A 45 -2.22 -11.14 -7.77
N ILE A 46 -2.95 -10.34 -7.01
CA ILE A 46 -3.42 -9.03 -7.41
C ILE A 46 -3.03 -8.06 -6.32
N THR A 47 -2.46 -6.94 -6.70
CA THR A 47 -2.10 -5.86 -5.79
C THR A 47 -2.76 -4.57 -6.22
N GLY A 48 -2.84 -3.65 -5.27
CA GLY A 48 -3.18 -2.27 -5.53
C GLY A 48 -3.27 -1.44 -4.28
N SER A 49 -2.89 -0.18 -4.43
CA SER A 49 -2.70 0.77 -3.34
C SER A 49 -3.98 1.48 -2.88
N SER A 50 -5.10 1.29 -3.58
CA SER A 50 -6.32 2.08 -3.36
C SER A 50 -7.39 1.37 -2.52
N SER A 51 -8.13 2.17 -1.74
CA SER A 51 -9.42 1.77 -1.16
C SER A 51 -10.45 1.28 -2.17
N LYS A 52 -10.28 1.52 -3.47
CA LYS A 52 -11.10 0.91 -4.54
C LYS A 52 -11.06 -0.62 -4.54
N LEU A 53 -9.94 -1.23 -4.14
CA LEU A 53 -9.83 -2.68 -4.00
C LEU A 53 -10.43 -3.20 -2.69
N LEU A 54 -10.57 -2.35 -1.67
CA LEU A 54 -11.02 -2.71 -0.33
C LEU A 54 -12.45 -2.23 -0.01
N SER A 55 -13.04 -1.38 -0.86
CA SER A 55 -14.40 -0.92 -0.66
C SER A 55 -15.36 -2.10 -0.78
N LYS A 56 -16.51 -2.02 -0.13
CA LYS A 56 -17.64 -2.96 -0.31
C LYS A 56 -18.11 -3.08 -1.78
N GLU A 57 -17.54 -2.27 -2.68
CA GLU A 57 -17.71 -2.30 -4.12
C GLU A 57 -16.68 -3.19 -4.84
N MET A 58 -15.85 -3.97 -4.13
CA MET A 58 -15.25 -5.17 -4.75
C MET A 58 -16.38 -5.86 -5.51
N ALA A 59 -16.25 -5.90 -6.84
CA ALA A 59 -17.34 -6.36 -7.69
C ALA A 59 -17.88 -7.65 -7.08
N PRO A 60 -19.20 -7.80 -6.86
CA PRO A 60 -19.81 -9.01 -6.30
C PRO A 60 -19.27 -10.32 -6.94
N GLN A 61 -18.75 -10.18 -8.15
CA GLN A 61 -17.99 -11.12 -8.95
C GLN A 61 -16.79 -11.79 -8.23
N LEU A 62 -16.09 -11.12 -7.33
CA LEU A 62 -14.90 -11.62 -6.62
C LEU A 62 -15.17 -12.02 -5.16
N MET A 63 -16.35 -11.69 -4.62
CA MET A 63 -16.71 -11.98 -3.24
C MET A 63 -16.67 -13.48 -2.94
N GLY A 64 -15.95 -13.87 -1.88
CA GLY A 64 -15.78 -15.26 -1.45
C GLY A 64 -14.86 -16.11 -2.34
N ARG A 65 -14.25 -15.53 -3.38
CA ARG A 65 -13.31 -16.22 -4.29
C ARG A 65 -11.88 -15.73 -4.15
N THR A 66 -11.62 -14.80 -3.25
CA THR A 66 -10.31 -14.19 -3.01
C THR A 66 -9.92 -14.30 -1.54
N LEU A 67 -8.62 -14.43 -1.30
CA LEU A 67 -8.01 -14.24 0.02
C LEU A 67 -7.35 -12.85 0.00
N SER A 68 -7.95 -11.91 0.71
CA SER A 68 -7.48 -10.52 0.75
C SER A 68 -6.60 -10.28 1.97
N TYR A 69 -5.48 -9.60 1.77
CA TYR A 69 -4.57 -9.19 2.83
C TYR A 69 -4.38 -7.68 2.77
N ILE A 70 -4.42 -7.01 3.92
CA ILE A 70 -4.09 -5.59 4.03
C ILE A 70 -2.64 -5.49 4.46
N LEU A 71 -1.82 -4.82 3.66
CA LEU A 71 -0.44 -4.52 4.00
C LEU A 71 -0.39 -3.16 4.70
N LEU A 72 -0.11 -3.19 6.01
CA LEU A 72 0.10 -1.99 6.81
C LEU A 72 1.59 -1.62 6.82
N PRO A 73 1.93 -0.37 7.17
CA PRO A 73 3.30 -0.02 7.54
C PRO A 73 3.80 -0.94 8.66
N PHE A 74 5.12 -1.00 8.83
CA PHE A 74 5.73 -1.78 9.89
C PHE A 74 5.11 -1.43 11.25
N SER A 75 4.75 -2.47 11.99
CA SER A 75 4.51 -2.33 13.43
C SER A 75 5.79 -1.87 14.14
N PHE A 76 5.67 -1.36 15.36
CA PHE A 76 6.86 -0.96 16.13
C PHE A 76 7.87 -2.12 16.28
N ARG A 77 7.39 -3.37 16.40
CA ARG A 77 8.26 -4.55 16.44
C ARG A 77 9.02 -4.75 15.13
N GLU A 78 8.38 -4.58 13.98
CA GLU A 78 9.02 -4.69 12.67
C GLU A 78 9.96 -3.51 12.41
N PHE A 79 9.62 -2.32 12.89
CA PHE A 79 10.51 -1.15 12.89
C PHE A 79 11.81 -1.41 13.64
N LEU A 80 11.74 -1.99 14.84
CA LEU A 80 12.93 -2.37 15.60
C LEU A 80 13.76 -3.42 14.87
N LYS A 81 13.11 -4.44 14.29
CA LYS A 81 13.79 -5.46 13.47
C LYS A 81 14.46 -4.87 12.23
N ALA A 82 13.81 -3.93 11.55
CA ALA A 82 14.36 -3.22 10.39
C ALA A 82 15.60 -2.38 10.75
N LYS A 83 15.69 -1.95 12.02
CA LYS A 83 16.85 -1.26 12.59
C LYS A 83 17.85 -2.20 13.28
N GLU A 84 17.66 -3.51 13.15
CA GLU A 84 18.53 -4.53 13.76
C GLU A 84 18.61 -4.43 15.30
N ILE A 85 17.54 -3.96 15.95
CA ILE A 85 17.44 -3.86 17.40
C ILE A 85 16.67 -5.05 17.96
N GLU A 86 17.34 -5.83 18.80
CA GLU A 86 16.71 -6.90 19.58
C GLU A 86 16.26 -6.36 20.94
N VAL A 87 15.07 -6.80 21.39
CA VAL A 87 14.52 -6.41 22.69
C VAL A 87 14.64 -7.60 23.64
N GLU A 88 15.48 -7.45 24.66
CA GLU A 88 15.65 -8.45 25.70
C GLU A 88 14.63 -8.28 26.83
N LYS A 89 14.40 -9.36 27.58
CA LYS A 89 13.46 -9.36 28.71
C LYS A 89 13.97 -8.57 29.92
N HIS A 90 15.29 -8.47 30.07
CA HIS A 90 15.94 -7.70 31.13
C HIS A 90 16.81 -6.65 30.47
N MET A 91 16.38 -5.39 30.53
CA MET A 91 17.11 -4.26 29.99
C MET A 91 17.68 -3.43 31.12
N SER A 92 18.87 -2.90 30.91
CA SER A 92 19.42 -1.81 31.69
C SER A 92 18.59 -0.53 31.49
N LYS A 93 18.77 0.45 32.39
CA LYS A 93 18.10 1.75 32.27
C LYS A 93 18.48 2.47 30.97
N ASP A 94 19.69 2.27 30.49
CA ASP A 94 20.19 2.90 29.26
C ASP A 94 19.53 2.28 28.02
N GLU A 95 19.34 0.96 28.00
CA GLU A 95 18.60 0.26 26.93
C GLU A 95 17.12 0.66 26.92
N GLU A 96 16.49 0.80 28.09
CA GLU A 96 15.11 1.30 28.18
C GLU A 96 14.99 2.74 27.67
N ALA A 97 15.97 3.61 27.98
CA ALA A 97 16.00 4.98 27.49
C ALA A 97 16.15 5.02 25.96
N ASN A 98 17.03 4.18 25.39
CA ASN A 98 17.18 4.05 23.94
C ASN A 98 15.89 3.54 23.27
N LEU A 99 15.23 2.55 23.86
CA LEU A 99 13.97 2.03 23.35
C LEU A 99 12.86 3.09 23.35
N ARG A 100 12.81 3.95 24.38
CA ARG A 100 11.89 5.10 24.42
C ARG A 100 12.19 6.11 23.32
N ALA A 101 13.45 6.40 23.05
CA ALA A 101 13.84 7.29 21.95
C ALA A 101 13.40 6.73 20.58
N LEU A 102 13.58 5.42 20.37
CA LEU A 102 13.11 4.71 19.17
C LEU A 102 11.58 4.72 19.05
N LEU A 103 10.86 4.59 20.17
CA LEU A 103 9.40 4.73 20.17
C LEU A 103 8.97 6.15 19.81
N THR A 104 9.63 7.18 20.34
CA THR A 104 9.38 8.58 19.95
C THR A 104 9.61 8.77 18.44
N GLU A 105 10.72 8.26 17.91
CA GLU A 105 11.00 8.30 16.46
C GLU A 105 9.88 7.61 15.65
N TYR A 106 9.43 6.44 16.08
CA TYR A 106 8.35 5.71 15.41
C TYR A 106 7.02 6.46 15.47
N LEU A 107 6.69 7.11 16.59
CA LEU A 107 5.48 7.90 16.72
C LEU A 107 5.52 9.19 15.89
N GLU A 108 6.71 9.77 15.71
CA GLU A 108 6.90 10.99 14.93
C GLU A 108 6.90 10.73 13.42
N TYR A 109 7.59 9.68 12.97
CA TYR A 109 7.83 9.43 11.53
C TYR A 109 7.02 8.24 10.97
N GLY A 110 6.45 7.40 11.83
CA GLY A 110 5.69 6.22 11.43
C GLY A 110 6.55 5.02 11.02
N GLY A 111 5.88 3.97 10.55
CA GLY A 111 6.49 2.68 10.19
C GLY A 111 6.61 2.41 8.68
N PHE A 112 6.47 3.42 7.81
CA PHE A 112 6.58 3.19 6.36
C PHE A 112 7.99 2.72 6.01
N PRO A 113 8.17 1.61 5.26
CA PRO A 113 9.51 1.05 5.00
C PRO A 113 10.52 2.08 4.48
N ASP A 114 10.15 2.90 3.48
CA ASP A 114 11.05 3.91 2.93
C ASP A 114 11.41 4.99 3.95
N VAL A 115 10.52 5.29 4.90
CA VAL A 115 10.79 6.24 6.00
C VAL A 115 11.71 5.62 7.05
N VAL A 116 11.56 4.33 7.32
CA VAL A 116 12.40 3.60 8.29
C VAL A 116 13.82 3.44 7.78
N TYR A 117 14.00 3.08 6.51
CA TYR A 117 15.32 2.90 5.87
C TYR A 117 15.91 4.20 5.31
N GLY A 118 15.08 5.20 5.05
CA GLY A 118 15.47 6.45 4.42
C GLY A 118 16.22 7.41 5.36
N LYS A 119 17.07 8.24 4.77
CA LYS A 119 17.79 9.30 5.49
C LYS A 119 16.96 10.57 5.68
N ASP A 120 16.18 10.94 4.67
CA ASP A 120 15.38 12.17 4.65
C ASP A 120 13.89 11.88 4.83
N LYS A 121 13.54 11.49 6.06
CA LYS A 121 12.20 11.04 6.44
C LYS A 121 11.10 12.05 6.14
N LEU A 122 11.37 13.32 6.47
CA LEU A 122 10.41 14.40 6.26
C LEU A 122 10.13 14.63 4.79
N LYS A 123 11.14 14.52 3.92
CA LYS A 123 10.93 14.61 2.48
C LYS A 123 10.09 13.45 1.95
N ILE A 124 10.40 12.22 2.36
CA ILE A 124 9.64 11.02 1.95
C ILE A 124 8.17 11.14 2.37
N LEU A 125 7.92 11.54 3.62
CA LEU A 125 6.57 11.75 4.12
C LEU A 125 5.82 12.84 3.34
N ARG A 126 6.49 13.95 2.99
CA ARG A 126 5.88 15.00 2.15
C ARG A 126 5.53 14.48 0.76
N GLU A 127 6.43 13.70 0.14
CA GLU A 127 6.18 13.10 -1.17
C GLU A 127 4.97 12.14 -1.12
N TYR A 128 4.84 11.34 -0.07
CA TYR A 128 3.66 10.49 0.14
C TYR A 128 2.37 11.30 0.32
N ILE A 129 2.40 12.35 1.14
CA ILE A 129 1.25 13.23 1.35
C ILE A 129 0.82 13.88 0.03
N ASP A 130 1.78 14.40 -0.75
CA ASP A 130 1.50 15.00 -2.04
C ASP A 130 0.95 13.93 -3.02
N LEU A 131 1.51 12.72 -3.06
CA LEU A 131 1.00 11.62 -3.90
C LEU A 131 -0.45 11.25 -3.56
N ILE A 132 -0.79 11.13 -2.28
CA ILE A 132 -2.16 10.85 -1.82
C ILE A 132 -3.09 12.00 -2.21
N LEU A 133 -2.66 13.25 -2.00
CA LEU A 133 -3.44 14.43 -2.39
C LEU A 133 -3.71 14.44 -3.91
N PHE A 134 -2.70 14.20 -4.73
CA PHE A 134 -2.85 14.25 -6.18
C PHE A 134 -3.64 13.06 -6.73
N ARG A 135 -3.19 11.82 -6.48
CA ARG A 135 -3.82 10.62 -7.04
C ARG A 135 -5.17 10.31 -6.38
N ASP A 136 -5.21 10.29 -5.06
CA ASP A 136 -6.38 9.77 -4.34
C ASP A 136 -7.47 10.81 -4.10
N PHE A 137 -7.11 12.09 -4.02
CA PHE A 137 -8.09 13.15 -3.79
C PHE A 137 -8.41 13.94 -5.06
N ILE A 138 -7.40 14.51 -5.73
CA ILE A 138 -7.63 15.41 -6.86
C ILE A 138 -8.06 14.66 -8.11
N GLU A 139 -7.27 13.68 -8.57
CA GLU A 139 -7.56 12.92 -9.80
C GLU A 139 -8.84 12.11 -9.64
N ARG A 140 -8.98 11.41 -8.51
CA ARG A 140 -10.16 10.59 -8.21
C ARG A 140 -11.47 11.38 -8.28
N HIS A 141 -11.48 12.61 -7.79
CA HIS A 141 -12.69 13.46 -7.73
C HIS A 141 -12.72 14.53 -8.82
N ASN A 142 -11.79 14.49 -9.79
CA ASN A 142 -11.66 15.43 -10.90
C ASN A 142 -11.72 16.90 -10.44
N ILE A 143 -11.01 17.22 -9.35
CA ILE A 143 -11.08 18.54 -8.71
C ILE A 143 -10.28 19.55 -9.54
N LYS A 144 -10.96 20.59 -10.03
CA LYS A 144 -10.34 21.63 -10.86
C LYS A 144 -9.59 22.69 -10.05
N ASN A 145 -10.02 22.95 -8.81
CA ASN A 145 -9.39 23.95 -7.94
C ASN A 145 -8.39 23.29 -6.98
N PHE A 146 -7.16 23.12 -7.47
CA PHE A 146 -6.06 22.49 -6.73
C PHE A 146 -5.70 23.22 -5.43
N ALA A 147 -5.77 24.57 -5.43
CA ALA A 147 -5.43 25.37 -4.26
C ALA A 147 -6.42 25.12 -3.10
N LEU A 148 -7.73 25.12 -3.42
CA LEU A 148 -8.77 24.78 -2.44
C LEU A 148 -8.65 23.33 -1.98
N ALA A 149 -8.38 22.40 -2.90
CA ALA A 149 -8.19 20.99 -2.57
C ALA A 149 -7.07 20.79 -1.55
N ARG A 150 -5.89 21.40 -1.80
CA ARG A 150 -4.74 21.34 -0.91
C ARG A 150 -5.03 22.00 0.44
N PHE A 151 -5.73 23.13 0.46
CA PHE A 151 -6.15 23.78 1.70
C PHE A 151 -7.04 22.87 2.53
N MET A 152 -8.10 22.32 1.94
CA MET A 152 -9.02 21.41 2.62
C MET A 152 -8.31 20.16 3.14
N PHE A 153 -7.48 19.54 2.31
CA PHE A 153 -6.71 18.34 2.68
C PHE A 153 -5.77 18.59 3.86
N ASN A 154 -4.98 19.68 3.81
CA ASN A 154 -4.10 20.05 4.91
C ASN A 154 -4.88 20.37 6.18
N PHE A 155 -6.01 21.07 6.05
CA PHE A 155 -6.89 21.37 7.18
C PHE A 155 -7.39 20.08 7.84
N TYR A 156 -7.89 19.10 7.07
CA TYR A 156 -8.37 17.84 7.65
C TYR A 156 -7.26 17.02 8.29
N ILE A 157 -6.08 16.92 7.68
CA ILE A 157 -4.97 16.14 8.25
C ILE A 157 -4.47 16.76 9.56
N GLN A 158 -4.39 18.09 9.66
CA GLN A 158 -3.96 18.75 10.89
C GLN A 158 -4.97 18.60 12.03
N ASN A 159 -6.27 18.50 11.70
CA ASN A 159 -7.34 18.30 12.68
C ASN A 159 -7.61 16.82 12.98
N TYR A 160 -6.99 15.88 12.26
CA TYR A 160 -6.94 14.47 12.62
C TYR A 160 -5.86 14.25 13.69
N SER A 161 -6.09 14.82 14.87
CA SER A 161 -5.39 14.44 16.11
C SER A 161 -6.39 13.70 17.00
N TYR A 162 -6.00 12.51 17.47
CA TYR A 162 -6.73 11.80 18.52
C TYR A 162 -6.85 12.63 19.80
#